data_AF-A0A948AP14-F1
#
_entry.id   AF-A0A948AP14-F1
#
_cell.length_a   1.000
_cell.length_b   1.000
_cell.length_c   1.000
_cell.angle_alpha   90.00
_cell.angle_beta   90.00
_cell.angle_gamma   90.00
#
_symmetry.space_group_name_H-M   'P 1'
#
loop_
_entity.id
_entity.type
_entity.pdbx_description
1 polymer ?
#
loop_
_entity_poly.entity_id
_entity_poly.type
_entity_poly.pdbx_seq_one_letter_code
_entity_poly.pdbx_strand_id
1 'polypeptide(L)'
;GLAAGGLLARRRGRPGAAGWPGPVLLVVGLVGVVAVPTVQNLRGCGNLVPVAYGGGTNFYIGNHDGADGSYLPLRHDRSDVLFEESDAIGLARRAKGGDLGPAGVSRHWYGEGLGWWVKQPAAAVALTVKKALLVWGRWEGYDVLSLPLAGRWVLPLRDPVLRPVLLLPLALVGLWVSRRRRELWPLRIFLLVSWLALSLFFLFERFRLPLTAVALVFTGYLLIAAWDAWRAGRRTSVLLGLAAVAAIAALLALPSVQRNEAVLHVNVGNMLLQQGRFEEALAEYRIVQRRSPSSGRVLINMANAQWALGRADEALASLDGALSFLRYEAQRRGRPSVEEMLYCHEMAGDIQAAAGRAGPAAEHYRAALVLAPEHPRLKGKLDRVGGGQ
;
A
#
# COMPACT_ATOMS: atom_id res chain seq x y z
N GLY A 1 16.04 20.81 -30.30
CA GLY A 1 15.76 19.63 -31.13
C GLY A 1 14.84 18.67 -30.41
N LEU A 2 13.55 19.00 -30.32
CA LEU A 2 12.48 18.15 -29.79
C LEU A 2 11.32 18.22 -30.79
N ALA A 3 11.33 17.35 -31.80
CA ALA A 3 10.27 17.26 -32.80
C ALA A 3 10.19 15.86 -33.45
N ALA A 4 10.28 14.78 -32.66
CA ALA A 4 10.21 13.41 -33.17
C ALA A 4 8.96 12.63 -32.68
N GLY A 5 7.88 13.31 -32.30
CA GLY A 5 6.62 12.68 -31.84
C GLY A 5 5.43 12.80 -32.81
N GLY A 6 5.60 13.45 -33.96
CA GLY A 6 4.48 13.87 -34.82
C GLY A 6 4.15 12.99 -36.03
N LEU A 7 4.80 11.84 -36.22
CA LEU A 7 4.83 11.17 -37.53
C LEU A 7 3.73 10.14 -37.81
N LEU A 8 2.73 9.92 -36.93
CA LEU A 8 1.70 8.89 -37.16
C LEU A 8 0.24 9.35 -37.24
N ALA A 9 -0.07 10.65 -37.21
CA ALA A 9 -1.48 11.08 -37.13
C ALA A 9 -1.97 12.10 -38.18
N ARG A 10 -1.26 12.31 -39.29
CA ARG A 10 -1.81 13.06 -40.44
C ARG A 10 -1.35 12.50 -41.78
N ARG A 11 -2.00 11.43 -42.23
CA ARG A 11 -2.27 11.23 -43.66
C ARG A 11 -3.78 11.17 -43.87
N ARG A 12 -4.36 12.34 -44.14
CA ARG A 12 -5.60 12.41 -44.92
C ARG A 12 -5.25 11.94 -46.33
N GLY A 13 -5.73 10.74 -46.68
CA GLY A 13 -6.08 10.32 -48.03
C GLY A 13 -5.00 10.40 -49.12
N ARG A 14 -4.08 9.44 -49.14
CA ARG A 14 -3.68 8.79 -50.41
C ARG A 14 -4.31 7.39 -50.39
N PRO A 15 -5.27 7.06 -51.28
CA PRO A 15 -5.81 5.71 -51.38
C PRO A 15 -4.75 4.84 -52.05
N GLY A 16 -4.23 3.82 -51.37
CA GLY A 16 -3.32 2.86 -52.01
C GLY A 16 -2.24 2.19 -51.17
N ALA A 17 -2.09 2.50 -49.88
CA ALA A 17 -1.24 1.69 -49.00
C ALA A 17 -2.12 0.97 -47.98
N ALA A 18 -2.18 -0.36 -48.07
CA ALA A 18 -2.80 -1.25 -47.10
C ALA A 18 -2.05 -1.18 -45.76
N GLY A 19 -2.16 -0.05 -45.07
CA GLY A 19 -1.69 0.13 -43.71
C GLY A 19 -2.62 -0.61 -42.76
N TRP A 20 -2.04 -1.24 -41.75
CA TRP A 20 -2.80 -1.93 -40.71
C TRP A 20 -3.79 -0.94 -40.07
N PRO A 21 -5.07 -1.32 -39.85
CA PRO A 21 -6.03 -0.44 -39.21
C PRO A 21 -5.48 0.03 -37.86
N GLY A 22 -5.71 1.31 -37.50
CA GLY A 22 -5.26 1.86 -36.21
C GLY A 22 -5.56 0.98 -34.98
N PRO A 23 -6.72 0.31 -34.88
CA PRO A 23 -7.00 -0.66 -33.83
C PRO A 23 -6.04 -1.85 -33.81
N VAL A 24 -5.60 -2.34 -34.96
CA VAL A 24 -4.67 -3.48 -35.05
C VAL A 24 -3.27 -3.05 -34.61
N LEU A 25 -2.81 -1.86 -35.01
CA LEU A 25 -1.54 -1.30 -34.52
C LEU A 25 -1.56 -1.10 -33.00
N LEU A 26 -2.71 -0.70 -32.43
CA LEU A 26 -2.88 -0.57 -30.98
C LEU A 26 -2.82 -1.93 -30.28
N VAL A 27 -3.49 -2.96 -30.80
CA VAL A 27 -3.43 -4.33 -30.26
C VAL A 27 -2.01 -4.89 -30.36
N VAL A 28 -1.34 -4.73 -31.50
CA VAL A 28 0.06 -5.16 -31.67
C VAL A 28 0.98 -4.44 -30.69
N GLY A 29 0.79 -3.14 -30.49
CA GLY A 29 1.52 -2.37 -29.48
C GLY A 29 1.29 -2.89 -28.06
N LEU A 30 0.03 -3.14 -27.67
CA LEU A 30 -0.32 -3.70 -26.36
C LEU A 30 0.27 -5.09 -26.14
N VAL A 31 0.14 -5.97 -27.13
CA VAL A 31 0.71 -7.32 -27.09
C VAL A 31 2.23 -7.24 -26.99
N GLY A 32 2.88 -6.35 -27.76
CA GLY A 32 4.32 -6.13 -27.69
C GLY A 32 4.79 -5.70 -26.29
N VAL A 33 4.06 -4.77 -25.65
CA VAL A 33 4.38 -4.30 -24.29
C VAL A 33 4.25 -5.42 -23.25
N VAL A 34 3.24 -6.29 -23.35
CA VAL A 34 3.07 -7.43 -22.43
C VAL A 34 4.03 -8.58 -22.74
N ALA A 35 4.36 -8.79 -24.03
CA ALA A 35 5.22 -9.88 -24.46
C ALA A 35 6.63 -9.78 -23.89
N VAL A 36 7.20 -8.57 -23.78
CA VAL A 36 8.56 -8.37 -23.25
C VAL A 36 8.73 -8.90 -21.82
N PRO A 37 7.94 -8.45 -20.81
CA PRO A 37 8.02 -9.02 -19.47
C PRO A 37 7.61 -10.49 -19.43
N THR A 38 6.65 -10.92 -20.27
CA THR A 38 6.26 -12.35 -20.36
C THR A 38 7.44 -13.23 -20.74
N VAL A 39 8.21 -12.84 -21.76
CA VAL A 39 9.38 -13.58 -22.23
C VAL A 39 10.50 -13.55 -21.19
N GLN A 40 10.71 -12.42 -20.51
CA GLN A 40 11.68 -12.34 -19.41
C GLN A 40 11.30 -13.28 -18.25
N ASN A 41 10.03 -13.29 -17.85
CA ASN A 41 9.54 -14.18 -16.79
C ASN A 41 9.67 -15.66 -17.17
N LEU A 42 9.39 -16.00 -18.44
CA LEU A 42 9.56 -17.36 -18.95
C LEU A 42 11.03 -17.80 -18.91
N ARG A 43 11.95 -16.93 -19.30
CA ARG A 43 13.40 -17.21 -19.28
C ARG A 43 13.97 -17.30 -17.88
N GLY A 44 13.54 -16.43 -16.96
CA GLY A 44 14.07 -16.37 -15.59
C GLY A 44 13.49 -17.43 -14.66
N CYS A 45 12.19 -17.72 -14.78
CA CYS A 45 11.45 -18.51 -13.79
C CYS A 45 10.82 -19.79 -14.37
N GLY A 46 11.01 -20.07 -15.67
CA GLY A 46 10.44 -21.23 -16.35
C GLY A 46 8.91 -21.23 -16.49
N ASN A 47 8.24 -20.12 -16.17
CA ASN A 47 6.78 -20.04 -16.10
C ASN A 47 6.24 -18.91 -16.99
N LEU A 48 5.11 -19.17 -17.68
CA LEU A 48 4.40 -18.16 -18.45
C LEU A 48 3.62 -17.21 -17.51
N VAL A 49 4.25 -16.06 -17.19
CA VAL A 49 3.65 -15.01 -16.36
C VAL A 49 3.58 -13.72 -17.18
N PRO A 50 2.38 -13.22 -17.54
CA PRO A 50 2.25 -12.11 -18.49
C PRO A 50 2.93 -10.80 -18.06
N VAL A 51 2.87 -10.48 -16.77
CA VAL A 51 3.45 -9.24 -16.22
C VAL A 51 4.12 -9.54 -14.88
N ALA A 52 3.35 -9.96 -13.87
CA ALA A 52 3.85 -10.28 -12.54
C ALA A 52 3.07 -11.44 -11.91
N TYR A 53 3.74 -12.31 -11.14
CA TYR A 53 3.10 -13.46 -10.50
C TYR A 53 2.29 -13.08 -9.25
N GLY A 54 2.45 -11.88 -8.69
CA GLY A 54 1.70 -11.39 -7.53
C GLY A 54 0.22 -11.08 -7.79
N GLY A 55 -0.27 -11.22 -9.04
CA GLY A 55 -1.63 -10.84 -9.43
C GLY A 55 -2.73 -11.50 -8.59
N GLY A 56 -2.63 -12.81 -8.32
CA GLY A 56 -3.60 -13.54 -7.52
C GLY A 56 -3.64 -13.09 -6.07
N THR A 57 -2.47 -12.88 -5.45
CA THR A 57 -2.36 -12.34 -4.09
C THR A 57 -3.04 -10.97 -4.00
N ASN A 58 -2.73 -10.07 -4.94
CA ASN A 58 -3.33 -8.74 -4.96
C ASN A 58 -4.83 -8.78 -5.19
N PHE A 59 -5.29 -9.70 -6.05
CA PHE A 59 -6.71 -9.91 -6.27
C PHE A 59 -7.40 -10.36 -4.99
N TYR A 60 -6.85 -11.37 -4.31
CA TYR A 60 -7.44 -11.89 -3.08
C TYR A 60 -7.54 -10.82 -1.99
N ILE A 61 -6.47 -10.05 -1.74
CA ILE A 61 -6.45 -8.98 -0.73
C ILE A 61 -7.60 -7.98 -0.93
N GLY A 62 -7.95 -7.68 -2.19
CA GLY A 62 -9.08 -6.79 -2.51
C GLY A 62 -10.43 -7.48 -2.62
N ASN A 63 -10.53 -8.80 -2.46
CA ASN A 63 -11.71 -9.63 -2.75
C ASN A 63 -11.83 -10.84 -1.82
N HIS A 64 -11.99 -10.59 -0.51
CA HIS A 64 -12.23 -11.64 0.48
C HIS A 64 -13.20 -11.18 1.57
N ASP A 65 -13.63 -12.11 2.42
CA ASP A 65 -14.44 -11.81 3.60
C ASP A 65 -13.59 -11.01 4.60
N GLY A 66 -13.92 -9.73 4.79
CA GLY A 66 -13.13 -8.77 5.56
C GLY A 66 -12.40 -7.71 4.73
N ALA A 67 -12.36 -7.84 3.40
CA ALA A 67 -11.84 -6.77 2.54
C ALA A 67 -12.79 -5.57 2.55
N ASP A 68 -12.24 -4.37 2.73
CA ASP A 68 -13.04 -3.13 2.74
C ASP A 68 -12.80 -2.25 1.52
N GLY A 69 -11.94 -2.68 0.60
CA GLY A 69 -11.53 -1.96 -0.61
C GLY A 69 -10.17 -1.28 -0.50
N SER A 70 -9.63 -1.16 0.71
CA SER A 70 -8.25 -0.75 0.96
C SER A 70 -7.32 -1.96 1.03
N TYR A 71 -6.01 -1.70 1.11
CA TYR A 71 -5.03 -2.73 1.39
C TYR A 71 -5.11 -3.19 2.84
N LEU A 72 -5.33 -4.49 3.04
CA LEU A 72 -5.23 -5.14 4.34
C LEU A 72 -4.18 -6.25 4.24
N PRO A 73 -3.17 -6.26 5.13
CA PRO A 73 -2.16 -7.30 5.08
C PRO A 73 -2.79 -8.66 5.39
N LEU A 74 -2.39 -9.70 4.65
CA LEU A 74 -2.85 -11.08 4.90
C LEU A 74 -2.55 -11.52 6.33
N ARG A 75 -1.51 -10.95 6.93
CA ARG A 75 -1.13 -11.10 8.34
C ARG A 75 -1.21 -9.75 9.05
N HIS A 76 -2.24 -9.61 9.88
CA HIS A 76 -2.47 -8.41 10.67
C HIS A 76 -1.36 -8.13 11.70
N ASP A 77 -0.62 -9.17 12.10
CA ASP A 77 0.52 -9.11 13.00
C ASP A 77 1.83 -8.67 12.34
N ARG A 78 1.92 -8.80 11.01
CA ARG A 78 3.12 -8.49 10.24
C ARG A 78 2.73 -7.72 8.98
N SER A 79 2.44 -6.44 9.18
CA SER A 79 1.98 -5.49 8.16
C SER A 79 3.12 -4.74 7.46
N ASP A 80 4.30 -5.36 7.37
CA ASP A 80 5.51 -4.75 6.83
C ASP A 80 5.66 -5.16 5.36
N VAL A 81 5.79 -4.16 4.48
CA VAL A 81 5.85 -4.31 3.03
C VAL A 81 6.95 -5.30 2.60
N LEU A 82 8.06 -5.35 3.35
CA LEU A 82 9.17 -6.26 3.05
C LEU A 82 8.80 -7.74 3.14
N PHE A 83 7.78 -8.09 3.93
CA PHE A 83 7.41 -9.47 4.21
C PHE A 83 6.11 -9.94 3.55
N GLU A 84 5.35 -9.03 2.93
CA GLU A 84 4.03 -9.32 2.35
C GLU A 84 4.07 -10.49 1.35
N GLU A 85 5.08 -10.48 0.49
CA GLU A 85 5.25 -11.54 -0.50
C GLU A 85 5.57 -12.88 0.16
N SER A 86 6.51 -12.87 1.12
CA SER A 86 6.89 -14.07 1.87
C SER A 86 5.70 -14.64 2.66
N ASP A 87 4.81 -13.78 3.17
CA ASP A 87 3.61 -14.16 3.89
C ASP A 87 2.57 -14.79 2.96
N ALA A 88 2.33 -14.17 1.80
CA ALA A 88 1.43 -14.71 0.79
C ALA A 88 1.89 -16.10 0.31
N ILE A 89 3.20 -16.27 0.06
CA ILE A 89 3.79 -17.55 -0.33
C ILE A 89 3.67 -18.56 0.80
N GLY A 90 4.07 -18.18 2.02
CA GLY A 90 4.08 -19.07 3.18
C GLY A 90 2.69 -19.52 3.61
N LEU A 91 1.66 -18.67 3.47
CA LEU A 91 0.27 -19.04 3.72
C LEU A 91 -0.27 -19.99 2.64
N ALA A 92 -0.02 -19.70 1.35
CA ALA A 92 -0.45 -20.56 0.26
C ALA A 92 0.16 -21.97 0.34
N ARG A 93 1.48 -22.06 0.61
CA ARG A 93 2.18 -23.34 0.77
C ARG A 93 1.64 -24.17 1.93
N ARG A 94 1.31 -23.51 3.05
CA ARG A 94 0.66 -24.15 4.22
C ARG A 94 -0.73 -24.69 3.87
N ALA A 95 -1.53 -23.93 3.13
CA ALA A 95 -2.89 -24.34 2.77
C ALA A 95 -2.92 -25.54 1.80
N LYS A 96 -1.97 -25.62 0.86
CA LYS A 96 -1.92 -26.67 -0.16
C LYS A 96 -1.02 -27.87 0.17
N GLY A 97 -0.21 -27.79 1.23
CA GLY A 97 0.59 -28.91 1.72
C GLY A 97 1.76 -29.30 0.82
N GLY A 98 2.48 -28.34 0.23
CA GLY A 98 3.63 -28.62 -0.64
C GLY A 98 4.39 -27.38 -1.09
N ASP A 99 5.48 -27.59 -1.83
CA ASP A 99 6.29 -26.49 -2.37
C ASP A 99 5.62 -25.90 -3.63
N LEU A 100 4.87 -24.83 -3.43
CA LEU A 100 4.26 -24.09 -4.53
C LEU A 100 5.30 -23.15 -5.14
N GLY A 101 5.47 -23.26 -6.47
CA GLY A 101 6.14 -22.23 -7.27
C GLY A 101 5.32 -20.93 -7.34
N PRO A 102 5.91 -19.81 -7.78
CA PRO A 102 5.26 -18.49 -7.80
C PRO A 102 3.90 -18.44 -8.54
N ALA A 103 3.79 -19.12 -9.67
CA ALA A 103 2.54 -19.23 -10.43
C ALA A 103 1.46 -20.03 -9.67
N GLY A 104 1.86 -21.05 -8.91
CA GLY A 104 0.97 -21.86 -8.08
C GLY A 104 0.39 -21.05 -6.91
N VAL A 105 1.23 -20.22 -6.27
CA VAL A 105 0.80 -19.28 -5.23
C VAL A 105 -0.24 -18.30 -5.78
N SER A 106 0.03 -17.71 -6.94
CA SER A 106 -0.92 -16.80 -7.61
C SER A 106 -2.26 -17.47 -7.90
N ARG A 107 -2.22 -18.67 -8.49
CA ARG A 107 -3.44 -19.42 -8.84
C ARG A 107 -4.26 -19.79 -7.60
N HIS A 108 -3.61 -20.13 -6.50
CA HIS A 108 -4.30 -20.40 -5.23
C HIS A 108 -5.09 -19.19 -4.76
N TRP A 109 -4.47 -18.01 -4.68
CA TRP A 109 -5.13 -16.79 -4.21
C TRP A 109 -6.24 -16.30 -5.15
N TYR A 110 -6.09 -16.43 -6.48
CA TYR A 110 -7.22 -16.22 -7.39
C TYR A 110 -8.38 -17.15 -7.09
N GLY A 111 -8.10 -18.43 -6.83
CA GLY A 111 -9.10 -19.43 -6.47
C GLY A 111 -9.86 -19.07 -5.19
N GLU A 112 -9.17 -18.63 -4.15
CA GLU A 112 -9.81 -18.19 -2.90
C GLU A 112 -10.69 -16.97 -3.11
N GLY A 113 -10.21 -15.97 -3.84
CA GLY A 113 -10.95 -14.72 -4.09
C GLY A 113 -12.20 -14.96 -4.95
N LEU A 114 -12.04 -15.70 -6.05
CA LEU A 114 -13.18 -16.08 -6.90
C LEU A 114 -14.14 -17.03 -6.18
N GLY A 115 -13.61 -17.92 -5.34
CA GLY A 115 -14.41 -18.79 -4.48
C GLY A 115 -15.29 -17.99 -3.52
N TRP A 116 -14.78 -16.88 -2.96
CA TRP A 116 -15.59 -15.97 -2.16
C TRP A 116 -16.69 -15.28 -2.98
N TRP A 117 -16.39 -14.83 -4.20
CA TRP A 117 -17.41 -14.27 -5.10
C TRP A 117 -18.57 -15.23 -5.37
N VAL A 118 -18.27 -16.52 -5.56
CA VAL A 118 -19.29 -17.56 -5.76
C VAL A 118 -20.10 -17.80 -4.48
N LYS A 119 -19.45 -17.80 -3.31
CA LYS A 119 -20.11 -18.03 -2.01
C LYS A 119 -20.96 -16.85 -1.55
N GLN A 120 -20.52 -15.61 -1.80
CA GLN A 120 -21.16 -14.38 -1.33
C GLN A 120 -21.28 -13.32 -2.46
N PRO A 121 -22.09 -13.56 -3.51
CA PRO A 121 -22.12 -12.70 -4.68
C PRO A 121 -22.61 -11.27 -4.39
N ALA A 122 -23.61 -11.12 -3.51
CA ALA A 122 -24.11 -9.79 -3.13
C ALA A 122 -23.04 -8.95 -2.43
N ALA A 123 -22.29 -9.55 -1.50
CA ALA A 123 -21.19 -8.88 -0.81
C ALA A 123 -20.04 -8.52 -1.77
N ALA A 124 -19.71 -9.42 -2.70
CA ALA A 124 -18.69 -9.18 -3.72
C ALA A 124 -19.04 -8.04 -4.69
N VAL A 125 -20.30 -7.97 -5.12
CA VAL A 125 -20.80 -6.86 -5.94
C VAL A 125 -20.78 -5.56 -5.14
N ALA A 126 -21.27 -5.56 -3.90
CA ALA A 126 -21.25 -4.38 -3.03
C ALA A 126 -19.82 -3.85 -2.80
N LEU A 127 -18.86 -4.76 -2.52
CA LEU A 127 -17.46 -4.42 -2.36
C LEU A 127 -16.87 -3.85 -3.66
N THR A 128 -17.21 -4.42 -4.81
CA THR A 128 -16.72 -3.94 -6.11
C THR A 128 -17.27 -2.56 -6.45
N VAL A 129 -18.56 -2.31 -6.18
CA VAL A 129 -19.17 -0.97 -6.30
C VAL A 129 -18.50 0.02 -5.34
N LYS A 130 -18.23 -0.40 -4.10
CA LYS A 130 -17.50 0.41 -3.12
C LYS A 130 -16.11 0.80 -3.64
N LYS A 131 -15.34 -0.16 -4.15
CA LYS A 131 -14.01 0.07 -4.76
C LYS A 131 -14.09 1.01 -5.95
N ALA A 132 -15.06 0.80 -6.83
CA ALA A 132 -15.31 1.66 -7.98
C ALA A 132 -15.62 3.12 -7.58
N LEU A 133 -16.38 3.34 -6.51
CA LEU A 133 -16.61 4.68 -5.97
C LEU A 133 -15.35 5.25 -5.30
N LEU A 134 -14.58 4.43 -4.59
CA LEU A 134 -13.33 4.86 -3.93
C LEU A 134 -12.27 5.37 -4.92
N VAL A 135 -12.22 4.85 -6.16
CA VAL A 135 -11.29 5.34 -7.20
C VAL A 135 -11.48 6.83 -7.49
N TRP A 136 -12.73 7.29 -7.50
CA TRP A 136 -13.09 8.71 -7.71
C TRP A 136 -13.25 9.49 -6.40
N GLY A 137 -13.25 8.77 -5.29
CA GLY A 137 -13.57 9.28 -3.96
C GLY A 137 -12.48 10.13 -3.34
N ARG A 138 -12.85 10.74 -2.19
CA ARG A 138 -11.94 11.56 -1.38
C ARG A 138 -10.86 10.76 -0.66
N TRP A 139 -10.97 9.43 -0.64
CA TRP A 139 -10.10 8.59 0.15
C TRP A 139 -8.72 8.47 -0.50
N GLU A 140 -7.69 8.58 0.34
CA GLU A 140 -6.28 8.47 -0.03
C GLU A 140 -5.69 7.34 0.80
N GLY A 141 -5.52 6.17 0.17
CA GLY A 141 -4.89 5.00 0.78
C GLY A 141 -3.39 5.09 0.67
N TYR A 142 -2.71 5.09 1.83
CA TYR A 142 -1.27 5.22 1.90
C TYR A 142 -0.63 3.84 2.02
N ASP A 143 0.43 3.61 1.25
CA ASP A 143 1.26 2.41 1.34
C ASP A 143 2.57 2.78 2.07
N VAL A 144 3.38 3.62 1.43
CA VAL A 144 4.68 4.08 1.97
C VAL A 144 4.69 5.58 2.27
N LEU A 145 3.91 6.38 1.52
CA LEU A 145 3.87 7.84 1.62
C LEU A 145 2.43 8.31 1.86
N SER A 146 2.23 9.17 2.85
CA SER A 146 0.94 9.82 3.10
C SER A 146 1.02 11.31 2.78
N LEU A 147 0.29 11.76 1.76
CA LEU A 147 0.26 13.18 1.41
C LEU A 147 -0.30 14.05 2.54
N PRO A 148 -1.33 13.63 3.30
CA PRO A 148 -1.78 14.42 4.45
C PRO A 148 -0.77 14.46 5.59
N LEU A 149 0.00 13.38 5.81
CA LEU A 149 1.10 13.43 6.76
C LEU A 149 2.24 14.33 6.26
N ALA A 150 2.64 14.19 4.99
CA ALA A 150 3.65 15.04 4.34
C ALA A 150 3.24 16.52 4.37
N GLY A 151 1.93 16.80 4.27
CA GLY A 151 1.36 18.13 4.45
C GLY A 151 1.71 18.78 5.78
N ARG A 152 2.07 18.03 6.83
CA ARG A 152 2.59 18.64 8.08
C ARG A 152 3.84 19.49 7.83
N TRP A 153 4.67 19.11 6.87
CA TRP A 153 5.93 19.80 6.56
C TRP A 153 5.90 20.56 5.23
N VAL A 154 5.00 20.20 4.30
CA VAL A 154 4.93 20.77 2.95
C VAL A 154 3.60 21.51 2.76
N LEU A 155 3.65 22.84 2.74
CA LEU A 155 2.47 23.71 2.70
C LEU A 155 1.56 23.45 1.47
N PRO A 156 2.06 23.27 0.23
CA PRO A 156 1.19 22.93 -0.91
C PRO A 156 0.40 21.62 -0.76
N LEU A 157 0.89 20.66 0.03
CA LEU A 157 0.20 19.38 0.26
C LEU A 157 -0.90 19.47 1.35
N ARG A 158 -1.01 20.62 2.04
CA ARG A 158 -2.11 20.91 2.97
C ARG A 158 -3.40 21.29 2.25
N ASP A 159 -3.33 21.76 1.01
CA ASP A 159 -4.46 22.36 0.30
C ASP A 159 -5.48 21.31 -0.18
N PRO A 160 -6.75 21.35 0.26
CA PRO A 160 -7.80 20.43 -0.18
C PRO A 160 -8.24 20.62 -1.65
N VAL A 161 -7.93 21.76 -2.27
CA VAL A 161 -8.21 22.09 -3.69
C VAL A 161 -7.25 21.36 -4.63
N LEU A 162 -5.99 21.24 -4.23
CA LEU A 162 -4.99 20.47 -4.97
C LEU A 162 -5.15 18.96 -4.76
N ARG A 163 -5.92 18.53 -3.75
CA ARG A 163 -6.26 17.12 -3.59
C ARG A 163 -7.32 16.69 -4.62
N PRO A 164 -7.29 15.43 -5.09
CA PRO A 164 -8.24 14.93 -6.08
C PRO A 164 -9.72 15.04 -5.68
N VAL A 165 -10.02 15.34 -4.41
CA VAL A 165 -11.37 15.47 -3.83
C VAL A 165 -12.27 16.42 -4.62
N LEU A 166 -11.76 17.57 -5.06
CA LEU A 166 -12.54 18.54 -5.84
C LEU A 166 -12.40 18.33 -7.35
N LEU A 167 -11.25 17.83 -7.79
CA LEU A 167 -10.92 17.70 -9.21
C LEU A 167 -11.66 16.53 -9.88
N LEU A 168 -11.87 15.42 -9.16
CA LEU A 168 -12.49 14.20 -9.71
C LEU A 168 -14.01 14.33 -9.92
N PRO A 169 -14.81 14.89 -9.00
CA PRO A 169 -16.23 15.19 -9.28
C PRO A 169 -16.40 16.14 -10.48
N LEU A 170 -15.55 17.16 -10.59
CA LEU A 170 -15.52 18.06 -11.76
C LEU A 170 -15.21 17.29 -13.05
N ALA A 171 -14.25 16.36 -13.01
CA ALA A 171 -13.90 15.55 -14.17
C ALA A 171 -15.06 14.67 -14.65
N LEU A 172 -15.85 14.09 -13.75
CA LEU A 172 -17.02 13.27 -14.10
C LEU A 172 -18.12 14.08 -14.77
N VAL A 173 -18.40 15.30 -14.29
CA VAL A 173 -19.33 16.22 -14.98
C VAL A 173 -18.73 16.66 -16.32
N GLY A 174 -17.45 16.99 -16.38
CA GLY A 174 -16.74 17.33 -17.62
C GLY A 174 -16.74 16.21 -18.66
N LEU A 175 -16.67 14.96 -18.22
CA LEU A 175 -16.81 13.77 -19.07
C LEU A 175 -18.19 13.75 -19.74
N TRP A 176 -19.25 14.05 -19.00
CA TRP A 176 -20.60 14.15 -19.54
C TRP A 176 -20.80 15.37 -20.44
N VAL A 177 -20.33 16.56 -20.05
CA VAL A 177 -20.46 17.78 -20.88
C VAL A 177 -19.72 17.60 -22.20
N SER A 178 -18.55 16.96 -22.17
CA SER A 178 -17.76 16.70 -23.38
C SER A 178 -18.29 15.56 -24.26
N ARG A 179 -19.34 14.81 -23.86
CA ARG A 179 -19.77 13.54 -24.51
C ARG A 179 -19.95 13.58 -26.02
N ARG A 180 -20.30 14.74 -26.59
CA ARG A 180 -20.48 14.94 -28.04
C ARG A 180 -19.16 15.12 -28.80
N ARG A 181 -18.05 15.44 -28.11
CA ARG A 181 -16.70 15.53 -28.67
C ARG A 181 -16.17 14.12 -28.90
N ARG A 182 -16.06 13.71 -30.17
CA ARG A 182 -15.65 12.34 -30.53
C ARG A 182 -14.14 12.17 -30.38
N GLU A 183 -13.35 13.20 -30.62
CA GLU A 183 -11.89 13.21 -30.52
C GLU A 183 -11.35 12.81 -29.13
N LEU A 184 -12.16 12.92 -28.08
CA LEU A 184 -11.78 12.55 -26.71
C LEU A 184 -11.99 11.06 -26.40
N TRP A 185 -12.48 10.25 -27.36
CA TRP A 185 -12.75 8.83 -27.14
C TRP A 185 -11.55 8.04 -26.57
N PRO A 186 -10.27 8.28 -26.96
CA PRO A 186 -9.15 7.53 -26.40
C PRO A 186 -8.98 7.79 -24.90
N LEU A 187 -9.17 9.05 -24.47
CA LEU A 187 -9.10 9.42 -23.06
C LEU A 187 -10.24 8.80 -22.24
N ARG A 188 -11.44 8.69 -22.83
CA ARG A 188 -12.58 8.01 -22.18
C ARG A 188 -12.32 6.53 -22.00
N ILE A 189 -11.78 5.86 -23.02
CA ILE A 189 -11.41 4.45 -22.93
C ILE A 189 -10.31 4.27 -21.89
N PHE A 190 -9.29 5.13 -21.87
CA PHE A 190 -8.25 5.09 -20.85
C PHE A 190 -8.83 5.21 -19.44
N LEU A 191 -9.72 6.18 -19.19
CA LEU A 191 -10.38 6.34 -17.90
C LEU A 191 -11.22 5.12 -17.52
N LEU A 192 -12.01 4.59 -18.46
CA LEU A 192 -12.86 3.42 -18.23
C LEU A 192 -12.03 2.18 -17.90
N VAL A 193 -11.01 1.88 -18.71
CA VAL A 193 -10.13 0.72 -18.52
C VAL A 193 -9.36 0.85 -17.20
N SER A 194 -8.83 2.04 -16.89
CA SER A 194 -8.14 2.30 -15.62
C SER A 194 -9.07 2.13 -14.44
N TRP A 195 -10.29 2.67 -14.51
CA TRP A 195 -11.30 2.55 -13.46
C TRP A 195 -11.71 1.09 -13.22
N LEU A 196 -11.96 0.33 -14.28
CA LEU A 196 -12.25 -1.10 -14.18
C LEU A 196 -11.08 -1.88 -13.59
N ALA A 197 -9.86 -1.64 -14.08
CA ALA A 197 -8.67 -2.31 -13.60
C ALA A 197 -8.43 -2.05 -12.11
N LEU A 198 -8.53 -0.79 -11.66
CA LEU A 198 -8.37 -0.42 -10.25
C LEU A 198 -9.47 -1.02 -9.36
N SER A 199 -10.69 -1.16 -9.88
CA SER A 199 -11.81 -1.73 -9.12
C SER A 199 -11.70 -3.24 -8.89
N LEU A 200 -10.91 -3.95 -9.71
CA LEU A 200 -10.70 -5.39 -9.56
C LEU A 200 -9.80 -5.74 -8.37
N PHE A 201 -8.92 -4.84 -7.93
CA PHE A 201 -7.94 -5.06 -6.86
C PHE A 201 -8.25 -4.16 -5.65
N PHE A 202 -7.45 -4.23 -4.59
CA PHE A 202 -7.49 -3.20 -3.55
C PHE A 202 -6.93 -1.87 -4.08
N LEU A 203 -7.36 -0.75 -3.50
CA LEU A 203 -6.98 0.57 -3.98
C LEU A 203 -5.84 1.18 -3.13
N PHE A 204 -4.78 1.64 -3.79
CA PHE A 204 -3.81 2.61 -3.24
C PHE A 204 -3.89 3.93 -3.99
N GLU A 205 -3.55 5.04 -3.31
CA GLU A 205 -3.51 6.36 -3.93
C GLU A 205 -2.59 6.39 -5.16
N ARG A 206 -1.38 5.81 -5.08
CA ARG A 206 -0.42 5.88 -6.18
C ARG A 206 -0.94 5.30 -7.50
N PHE A 207 -1.87 4.34 -7.43
CA PHE A 207 -2.44 3.70 -8.61
C PHE A 207 -3.51 4.57 -9.30
N ARG A 208 -4.08 5.56 -8.60
CA ARG A 208 -5.04 6.51 -9.18
C ARG A 208 -4.36 7.66 -9.91
N LEU A 209 -3.07 7.93 -9.65
CA LEU A 209 -2.35 9.09 -10.20
C LEU A 209 -2.41 9.19 -11.74
N PRO A 210 -2.20 8.10 -12.51
CA PRO A 210 -2.34 8.15 -13.96
C PRO A 210 -3.76 8.48 -14.43
N LEU A 211 -4.77 7.93 -13.73
CA LEU A 211 -6.18 8.24 -13.98
C LEU A 211 -6.48 9.71 -13.69
N THR A 212 -6.00 10.23 -12.57
CA THR A 212 -6.17 11.64 -12.18
C THR A 212 -5.60 12.59 -13.21
N ALA A 213 -4.40 12.30 -13.75
CA ALA A 213 -3.78 13.14 -14.78
C ALA A 213 -4.66 13.27 -16.03
N VAL A 214 -5.28 12.18 -16.48
CA VAL A 214 -6.21 12.22 -17.62
C VAL A 214 -7.55 12.83 -17.25
N ALA A 215 -8.04 12.60 -16.03
CA ALA A 215 -9.28 13.19 -15.52
C ALA A 215 -9.23 14.74 -15.52
N LEU A 216 -8.06 15.34 -15.24
CA LEU A 216 -7.87 16.80 -15.25
C LEU A 216 -8.18 17.46 -16.60
N VAL A 217 -8.02 16.75 -17.71
CA VAL A 217 -8.41 17.25 -19.04
C VAL A 217 -9.93 17.53 -19.07
N PHE A 218 -10.72 16.65 -18.47
CA PHE A 218 -12.18 16.81 -18.39
C PHE A 218 -12.59 17.87 -17.37
N THR A 219 -11.86 18.01 -16.27
CA THR A 219 -12.00 19.14 -15.34
C THR A 219 -11.81 20.47 -16.06
N GLY A 220 -10.73 20.62 -16.83
CA GLY A 220 -10.48 21.81 -17.62
C GLY A 220 -11.58 22.09 -18.66
N TYR A 221 -12.07 21.05 -19.33
CA TYR A 221 -13.18 21.18 -20.27
C TYR A 221 -14.46 21.72 -19.60
N LEU A 222 -14.79 21.21 -18.41
CA LEU A 222 -15.94 21.70 -17.64
C LEU A 222 -15.79 23.18 -17.28
N LEU A 223 -14.62 23.58 -16.80
CA LEU A 223 -14.37 24.98 -16.39
C LEU A 223 -14.52 25.94 -17.58
N ILE A 224 -14.00 25.58 -18.76
CA ILE A 224 -14.18 26.37 -19.97
C ILE A 224 -15.65 26.43 -20.37
N ALA A 225 -16.35 25.29 -20.39
CA ALA A 225 -17.77 25.25 -20.74
C ALA A 225 -18.65 26.06 -19.77
N ALA A 226 -18.32 26.03 -18.47
CA ALA A 226 -19.00 26.82 -17.44
C ALA A 226 -18.74 28.31 -17.64
N TRP A 227 -17.50 28.70 -17.96
CA TRP A 227 -17.14 30.09 -18.26
C TRP A 227 -17.86 30.63 -19.50
N ASP A 228 -17.90 29.85 -20.58
CA ASP A 228 -18.61 30.23 -21.81
C ASP A 228 -20.12 30.35 -21.58
N ALA A 229 -20.69 29.45 -20.77
CA ALA A 229 -22.10 29.52 -20.37
C ALA A 229 -22.40 30.76 -19.52
N TRP A 230 -21.50 31.08 -18.58
CA TRP A 230 -21.61 32.28 -17.75
C TRP A 230 -21.58 33.56 -18.59
N ARG A 231 -20.60 33.68 -19.50
CA ARG A 231 -20.47 34.83 -20.42
C ARG A 231 -21.67 34.98 -21.36
N ALA A 232 -22.27 33.87 -21.77
CA ALA A 232 -23.47 33.86 -22.61
C ALA A 232 -24.79 34.05 -21.81
N GLY A 233 -24.73 34.40 -20.52
CA GLY A 233 -25.91 34.63 -19.69
C GLY A 233 -26.68 33.36 -19.28
N ARG A 234 -26.17 32.16 -19.60
CA ARG A 234 -26.80 30.87 -19.29
C ARG A 234 -26.53 30.44 -17.83
N ARG A 235 -26.94 31.28 -16.88
CA ARG A 235 -26.68 31.07 -15.44
C ARG A 235 -27.28 29.77 -14.91
N THR A 236 -28.47 29.39 -15.37
CA THR A 236 -29.13 28.13 -14.98
C THR A 236 -28.27 26.90 -15.32
N SER A 237 -27.60 26.88 -16.49
CA SER A 237 -26.74 25.76 -16.88
C SER A 237 -25.51 25.66 -15.98
N VAL A 238 -24.94 26.80 -15.56
CA VAL A 238 -23.81 26.84 -14.61
C VAL A 238 -24.25 26.33 -13.23
N LEU A 239 -25.41 26.78 -12.74
CA LEU A 239 -25.96 26.35 -11.46
C LEU A 239 -26.28 24.85 -11.45
N LEU A 240 -26.86 24.31 -12.53
CA LEU A 240 -27.11 22.87 -12.69
C LEU A 240 -25.80 22.08 -12.73
N GLY A 241 -24.76 22.60 -13.40
CA GLY A 241 -23.43 22.01 -13.39
C GLY A 241 -22.83 21.94 -11.98
N LEU A 242 -22.91 23.05 -11.22
CA LEU A 242 -22.44 23.09 -9.83
C LEU A 242 -23.22 22.13 -8.93
N ALA A 243 -24.56 22.06 -9.08
CA ALA A 243 -25.39 21.12 -8.35
C ALA A 243 -25.02 19.66 -8.68
N ALA A 244 -24.75 19.34 -9.95
CA ALA A 244 -24.31 18.01 -10.36
C ALA A 244 -22.94 17.65 -9.76
N VAL A 245 -21.98 18.60 -9.75
CA VAL A 245 -20.66 18.42 -9.12
C VAL A 245 -20.83 18.16 -7.62
N ALA A 246 -21.66 18.93 -6.93
CA ALA A 246 -21.93 18.76 -5.50
C ALA A 246 -22.59 17.40 -5.20
N ALA A 247 -23.58 16.99 -6.00
CA ALA A 247 -24.24 15.70 -5.85
C ALA A 247 -23.26 14.52 -6.07
N ILE A 248 -22.41 14.60 -7.10
CA ILE A 248 -21.37 13.59 -7.35
C ILE A 248 -20.35 13.58 -6.22
N ALA A 249 -19.89 14.75 -5.75
CA ALA A 249 -18.96 14.84 -4.62
C ALA A 249 -19.53 14.21 -3.35
N ALA A 250 -20.82 14.45 -3.05
CA ALA A 250 -21.52 13.84 -1.93
C ALA A 250 -21.60 12.31 -2.06
N LEU A 251 -21.96 11.80 -3.26
CA LEU A 251 -22.00 10.37 -3.54
C LEU A 251 -20.62 9.71 -3.35
N LEU A 252 -19.57 10.35 -3.86
CA LEU A 252 -18.19 9.87 -3.79
C LEU A 252 -17.57 10.00 -2.39
N ALA A 253 -18.24 10.69 -1.47
CA ALA A 253 -17.86 10.79 -0.06
C ALA A 253 -18.48 9.69 0.82
N LEU A 254 -19.49 8.95 0.32
CA LEU A 254 -20.19 7.89 1.07
C LEU A 254 -19.27 6.72 1.45
N PRO A 255 -18.41 6.17 0.57
CA PRO A 255 -17.59 5.04 0.92
C PRO A 255 -16.53 5.42 1.97
N SER A 256 -16.53 4.69 3.08
CA SER A 256 -15.47 4.75 4.09
C SER A 256 -14.70 3.44 4.14
N VAL A 257 -13.39 3.54 4.37
CA VAL A 257 -12.52 2.40 4.62
C VAL A 257 -11.78 2.63 5.93
N GLN A 258 -11.41 1.53 6.60
CA GLN A 258 -10.61 1.61 7.80
C GLN A 258 -9.23 2.12 7.43
N ARG A 259 -8.89 3.30 7.93
CA ARG A 259 -7.53 3.82 7.80
C ARG A 259 -6.65 3.12 8.82
N ASN A 260 -5.84 2.17 8.37
CA ASN A 260 -4.74 1.66 9.17
C ASN A 260 -3.56 2.63 9.14
N GLU A 261 -3.67 3.75 9.86
CA GLU A 261 -2.59 4.75 10.00
C GLU A 261 -1.42 4.23 10.87
N ALA A 262 -1.56 3.10 11.55
CA ALA A 262 -0.51 2.56 12.40
C ALA A 262 0.78 2.29 11.62
N VAL A 263 0.67 1.64 10.45
CA VAL A 263 1.82 1.33 9.58
C VAL A 263 2.58 2.59 9.18
N LEU A 264 1.86 3.66 8.85
CA LEU A 264 2.46 4.93 8.47
C LEU A 264 3.26 5.56 9.61
N HIS A 265 2.69 5.60 10.82
CA HIS A 265 3.37 6.14 11.99
C HIS A 265 4.59 5.27 12.38
N VAL A 266 4.52 3.95 12.21
CA VAL A 266 5.69 3.07 12.37
C VAL A 266 6.77 3.40 11.34
N ASN A 267 6.41 3.56 10.06
CA ASN A 267 7.39 3.86 9.00
C ASN A 267 8.06 5.22 9.21
N VAL A 268 7.31 6.25 9.58
CA VAL A 268 7.88 7.57 9.91
C VAL A 268 8.76 7.48 11.15
N GLY A 269 8.32 6.76 12.19
CA GLY A 269 9.14 6.50 13.37
C GLY A 269 10.46 5.80 13.02
N ASN A 270 10.43 4.79 12.14
CA ASN A 270 11.63 4.07 11.71
C ASN A 270 12.60 4.97 10.94
N MET A 271 12.09 5.83 10.05
CA MET A 271 12.92 6.79 9.33
C MET A 271 13.55 7.82 10.28
N LEU A 272 12.78 8.32 11.25
CA LEU A 272 13.29 9.23 12.28
C LEU A 272 14.34 8.56 13.16
N LEU A 273 14.14 7.29 13.53
CA LEU A 273 15.10 6.48 14.27
C LEU A 273 16.42 6.37 13.49
N GLN A 274 16.36 6.04 12.19
CA GLN A 274 17.54 5.97 11.32
C GLN A 274 18.27 7.32 11.16
N GLN A 275 17.53 8.43 11.22
CA GLN A 275 18.08 9.79 11.19
C GLN A 275 18.63 10.27 12.56
N GLY A 276 18.55 9.45 13.61
CA GLY A 276 18.96 9.83 14.97
C GLY A 276 17.99 10.78 15.68
N ARG A 277 16.79 10.99 15.14
CA ARG A 277 15.75 11.87 15.70
C ARG A 277 14.86 11.10 16.67
N PHE A 278 15.45 10.62 17.75
CA PHE A 278 14.86 9.61 18.64
C PHE A 278 13.57 10.07 19.36
N GLU A 279 13.50 11.32 19.81
CA GLU A 279 12.29 11.84 20.48
C GLU A 279 11.08 11.90 19.56
N GLU A 280 11.30 12.33 18.33
CA GLU A 280 10.26 12.40 17.32
C GLU A 280 9.82 11.00 16.89
N ALA A 281 10.76 10.05 16.79
CA ALA A 281 10.44 8.64 16.58
C ALA A 281 9.54 8.09 17.69
N LEU A 282 9.86 8.36 18.96
CA LEU A 282 9.03 7.97 20.11
C LEU A 282 7.64 8.59 20.06
N ALA A 283 7.52 9.85 19.66
CA ALA A 283 6.22 10.52 19.51
C ALA A 283 5.33 9.80 18.48
N GLU A 284 5.90 9.39 17.34
CA GLU A 284 5.20 8.65 16.30
C GLU A 284 4.81 7.23 16.75
N TYR A 285 5.72 6.49 17.40
CA TYR A 285 5.40 5.16 17.95
C TYR A 285 4.31 5.20 19.04
N ARG A 286 4.28 6.23 19.88
CA ARG A 286 3.23 6.41 20.90
C ARG A 286 1.84 6.64 20.27
N ILE A 287 1.75 7.21 19.06
CA ILE A 287 0.48 7.30 18.32
C ILE A 287 -0.04 5.91 17.97
N VAL A 288 0.86 5.03 17.53
CA VAL A 288 0.53 3.63 17.20
C VAL A 288 0.06 2.89 18.46
N GLN A 289 0.82 2.98 19.54
CA GLN A 289 0.52 2.28 20.80
C GLN A 289 -0.84 2.67 21.39
N ARG A 290 -1.24 3.95 21.30
CA ARG A 290 -2.57 4.40 21.74
C ARG A 290 -3.72 3.81 20.93
N ARG A 291 -3.49 3.50 19.65
CA ARG A 291 -4.53 3.01 18.71
C ARG A 291 -4.54 1.49 18.58
N SER A 292 -3.40 0.85 18.76
CA SER A 292 -3.22 -0.59 18.75
C SER A 292 -2.18 -0.95 19.80
N PRO A 293 -2.59 -1.31 21.03
CA PRO A 293 -1.69 -1.56 22.16
C PRO A 293 -0.74 -2.76 22.00
N SER A 294 -0.71 -3.41 20.84
CA SER A 294 -0.29 -4.80 20.69
C SER A 294 0.58 -5.02 19.46
N SER A 295 1.79 -4.43 19.45
CA SER A 295 2.83 -4.74 18.46
C SER A 295 4.21 -4.82 19.11
N GLY A 296 4.76 -6.04 19.20
CA GLY A 296 6.09 -6.29 19.75
C GLY A 296 7.20 -5.52 19.02
N ARG A 297 7.08 -5.33 17.70
CA ARG A 297 8.07 -4.59 16.91
C ARG A 297 8.09 -3.09 17.21
N VAL A 298 6.94 -2.47 17.42
CA VAL A 298 6.88 -1.05 17.81
C VAL A 298 7.55 -0.86 19.18
N LEU A 299 7.32 -1.78 20.12
CA LEU A 299 7.95 -1.77 21.43
C LEU A 299 9.48 -1.95 21.34
N ILE A 300 9.96 -2.85 20.48
CA ILE A 300 11.40 -2.98 20.18
C ILE A 300 11.99 -1.68 19.63
N ASN A 301 11.31 -1.04 18.68
CA ASN A 301 11.79 0.21 18.09
C ASN A 301 11.75 1.39 19.07
N MET A 302 10.76 1.41 19.98
CA MET A 302 10.72 2.36 21.09
C MET A 302 11.89 2.14 22.04
N ALA A 303 12.19 0.89 22.39
CA ALA A 303 13.32 0.56 23.26
C ALA A 303 14.66 1.00 22.64
N ASN A 304 14.84 0.83 21.33
CA ASN A 304 16.01 1.33 20.61
C ASN A 304 16.14 2.86 20.70
N ALA A 305 15.06 3.59 20.46
CA ALA A 305 15.06 5.05 20.57
C ALA A 305 15.31 5.52 22.02
N GLN A 306 14.69 4.85 23.01
CA GLN A 306 14.86 5.15 24.43
C GLN A 306 16.30 4.90 24.87
N TRP A 307 16.90 3.79 24.46
CA TRP A 307 18.29 3.47 24.77
C TRP A 307 19.26 4.50 24.18
N ALA A 308 19.05 4.89 22.91
CA ALA A 308 19.86 5.93 22.27
C ALA A 308 19.75 7.31 22.94
N LEU A 309 18.64 7.58 23.65
CA LEU A 309 18.43 8.77 24.47
C LEU A 309 18.96 8.64 25.91
N GLY A 310 19.56 7.50 26.27
CA GLY A 310 20.03 7.23 27.64
C GLY A 310 18.91 6.87 28.63
N ARG A 311 17.69 6.60 28.16
CA ARG A 311 16.52 6.23 28.98
C ARG A 311 16.48 4.73 29.22
N ALA A 312 17.44 4.22 29.97
CA ALA A 312 17.66 2.78 30.19
C ALA A 312 16.43 2.07 30.77
N ASP A 313 15.81 2.61 31.82
CA ASP A 313 14.68 1.97 32.49
C ASP A 313 13.43 1.93 31.58
N GLU A 314 13.19 2.98 30.79
CA GLU A 314 12.10 2.98 29.81
C GLU A 314 12.35 1.97 28.68
N ALA A 315 13.59 1.83 28.22
CA ALA A 315 13.95 0.86 27.18
C ALA A 315 13.72 -0.57 27.67
N LEU A 316 14.10 -0.87 28.92
CA LEU A 316 13.84 -2.17 29.55
C LEU A 316 12.33 -2.45 29.67
N ALA A 317 11.54 -1.47 30.12
CA ALA A 317 10.09 -1.62 30.20
C ALA A 317 9.45 -1.90 28.82
N SER A 318 9.92 -1.23 27.77
CA SER A 318 9.49 -1.49 26.39
C SER A 318 9.88 -2.90 25.92
N LEU A 319 11.09 -3.37 26.23
CA LEU A 319 11.55 -4.73 25.93
C LEU A 319 10.73 -5.81 26.65
N ASP A 320 10.38 -5.59 27.92
CA ASP A 320 9.53 -6.51 28.69
C ASP A 320 8.11 -6.59 28.11
N GLY A 321 7.57 -5.44 27.69
CA GLY A 321 6.31 -5.39 26.93
C GLY A 321 6.39 -6.17 25.63
N ALA A 322 7.49 -6.02 24.87
CA ALA A 322 7.71 -6.74 23.63
C ALA A 322 7.78 -8.25 23.86
N LEU A 323 8.59 -8.70 24.83
CA LEU A 323 8.71 -10.12 25.20
C LEU A 323 7.37 -10.71 25.65
N SER A 324 6.60 -9.98 26.45
CA SER A 324 5.27 -10.42 26.89
C SER A 324 4.32 -10.62 25.71
N PHE A 325 4.32 -9.67 24.77
CA PHE A 325 3.53 -9.78 23.53
C PHE A 325 3.97 -10.97 22.68
N LEU A 326 5.28 -11.13 22.45
CA LEU A 326 5.82 -12.21 21.64
C LEU A 326 5.53 -13.59 22.26
N ARG A 327 5.60 -13.73 23.59
CA ARG A 327 5.23 -14.96 24.31
C ARG A 327 3.75 -15.28 24.17
N TYR A 328 2.89 -14.27 24.32
CA TYR A 328 1.45 -14.43 24.10
C TYR A 328 1.15 -14.87 22.66
N GLU A 329 1.78 -14.25 21.67
CA GLU A 329 1.61 -14.65 20.27
C GLU A 329 2.12 -16.07 20.00
N ALA A 330 3.26 -16.45 20.60
CA ALA A 330 3.82 -17.79 20.49
C ALA A 330 2.86 -18.85 21.01
N GLN A 331 2.23 -18.61 22.17
CA GLN A 331 1.23 -19.50 22.76
C GLN A 331 -0.02 -19.61 21.89
N ARG A 332 -0.52 -18.48 21.38
CA ARG A 332 -1.73 -18.44 20.56
C ARG A 332 -1.56 -19.11 19.20
N ARG A 333 -0.38 -18.97 18.58
CA ARG A 333 -0.12 -19.41 17.19
C ARG A 333 0.76 -20.66 17.09
N GLY A 334 1.29 -21.16 18.19
CA GLY A 334 2.22 -22.30 18.23
C GLY A 334 3.55 -22.04 17.51
N ARG A 335 3.94 -20.76 17.31
CA ARG A 335 5.17 -20.38 16.61
C ARG A 335 5.81 -19.15 17.27
N PRO A 336 6.87 -19.30 18.07
CA PRO A 336 7.57 -18.18 18.65
C PRO A 336 8.40 -17.42 17.60
N SER A 337 8.39 -16.09 17.65
CA SER A 337 9.36 -15.24 16.95
C SER A 337 10.73 -15.32 17.65
N VAL A 338 11.44 -16.43 17.45
CA VAL A 338 12.73 -16.69 18.11
C VAL A 338 13.72 -15.55 17.91
N GLU A 339 13.80 -14.99 16.71
CA GLU A 339 14.70 -13.89 16.37
C GLU A 339 14.37 -12.60 17.12
N GLU A 340 13.09 -12.21 17.19
CA GLU A 340 12.67 -10.99 17.91
C GLU A 340 12.85 -11.16 19.43
N MET A 341 12.55 -12.35 19.98
CA MET A 341 12.79 -12.65 21.39
C MET A 341 14.28 -12.67 21.74
N LEU A 342 15.11 -13.25 20.85
CA LEU A 342 16.57 -13.27 20.98
C LEU A 342 17.11 -11.85 21.02
N TYR A 343 16.68 -11.01 20.08
CA TYR A 343 17.06 -9.60 20.02
C TYR A 343 16.67 -8.85 21.29
N CYS A 344 15.43 -9.03 21.77
CA CYS A 344 14.99 -8.40 23.02
C CYS A 344 15.87 -8.79 24.22
N HIS A 345 16.18 -10.08 24.37
CA HIS A 345 17.03 -10.56 25.45
C HIS A 345 18.47 -10.07 25.33
N GLU A 346 19.05 -10.07 24.13
CA GLU A 346 20.39 -9.51 23.92
C GLU A 346 20.45 -8.03 24.29
N MET A 347 19.48 -7.23 23.82
CA MET A 347 19.44 -5.79 24.09
C MET A 347 19.20 -5.48 25.57
N ALA A 348 18.30 -6.22 26.24
CA ALA A 348 18.08 -6.06 27.67
C ALA A 348 19.36 -6.39 28.47
N GLY A 349 20.07 -7.44 28.09
CA GLY A 349 21.37 -7.80 28.67
C GLY A 349 22.40 -6.69 28.50
N ASP A 350 22.52 -6.13 27.29
CA ASP A 350 23.44 -5.03 27.00
C ASP A 350 23.11 -3.75 27.81
N ILE A 351 21.84 -3.40 27.94
CA ILE A 351 21.38 -2.25 28.73
C ILE A 351 21.71 -2.44 30.22
N GLN A 352 21.44 -3.63 30.78
CA GLN A 352 21.72 -3.94 32.18
C GLN A 352 23.23 -4.00 32.47
N ALA A 353 24.03 -4.54 31.54
CA ALA A 353 25.49 -4.57 31.65
C ALA A 353 26.07 -3.15 31.65
N ALA A 354 25.58 -2.28 30.75
CA ALA A 354 25.96 -0.87 30.72
C ALA A 354 25.55 -0.11 32.00
N ALA A 355 24.46 -0.52 32.65
CA ALA A 355 24.03 -0.01 33.96
C ALA A 355 24.80 -0.62 35.16
N GLY A 356 25.80 -1.46 34.93
CA GLY A 356 26.60 -2.12 35.98
C GLY A 356 25.87 -3.25 36.72
N ARG A 357 24.70 -3.69 36.23
CA ARG A 357 23.86 -4.71 36.86
C ARG A 357 24.19 -6.08 36.27
N ALA A 358 25.29 -6.67 36.74
CA ALA A 358 25.83 -7.91 36.19
C ALA A 358 24.88 -9.12 36.31
N GLY A 359 24.19 -9.27 37.44
CA GLY A 359 23.23 -10.37 37.67
C GLY A 359 22.09 -10.38 36.62
N PRO A 360 21.27 -9.31 36.55
CA PRO A 360 20.21 -9.19 35.54
C PRO A 360 20.70 -9.31 34.09
N ALA A 361 21.88 -8.76 33.78
CA ALA A 361 22.47 -8.89 32.44
C ALA A 361 22.77 -10.36 32.08
N ALA A 362 23.36 -11.12 33.01
CA ALA A 362 23.65 -12.54 32.81
C ALA A 362 22.38 -13.38 32.62
N GLU A 363 21.28 -13.06 33.32
CA GLU A 363 20.00 -13.74 33.14
C GLU A 363 19.46 -13.58 31.71
N HIS A 364 19.50 -12.35 31.17
CA HIS A 364 19.06 -12.09 29.82
C HIS A 364 19.95 -12.75 28.77
N TYR A 365 21.27 -12.76 28.93
CA TYR A 365 22.15 -13.48 28.02
C TYR A 365 21.95 -15.01 28.06
N ARG A 366 21.67 -15.58 29.23
CA ARG A 366 21.29 -17.01 29.33
C ARG A 366 19.99 -17.29 28.62
N ALA A 367 18.96 -16.45 28.80
CA ALA A 367 17.69 -16.57 28.09
C ALA A 367 17.88 -16.48 26.57
N ALA A 368 18.75 -15.59 26.09
CA ALA A 368 19.13 -15.48 24.68
C ALA A 368 19.83 -16.76 24.18
N LEU A 369 20.74 -17.35 24.96
CA LEU A 369 21.44 -18.59 24.61
C LEU A 369 20.52 -19.82 24.60
N VAL A 370 19.42 -19.84 25.37
CA VAL A 370 18.40 -20.90 25.25
C VAL A 370 17.74 -20.85 23.87
N LEU A 371 17.54 -19.65 23.30
CA LEU A 371 16.96 -19.47 21.98
C LEU A 371 17.98 -19.75 20.85
N ALA A 372 19.25 -19.42 21.07
CA ALA A 372 20.33 -19.63 20.10
C ALA A 372 21.63 -20.15 20.79
N PRO A 373 21.72 -21.47 21.08
CA PRO A 373 22.82 -22.05 21.85
C PRO A 373 24.21 -21.87 21.22
N GLU A 374 24.26 -21.78 19.90
CA GLU A 374 25.50 -21.68 19.13
C GLU A 374 25.90 -20.23 18.81
N HIS A 375 25.24 -19.21 19.38
CA HIS A 375 25.55 -17.81 19.05
C HIS A 375 26.84 -17.33 19.76
N PRO A 376 27.99 -17.24 19.06
CA PRO A 376 29.30 -17.09 19.71
C PRO A 376 29.47 -15.73 20.41
N ARG A 377 28.83 -14.68 19.88
CA ARG A 377 28.87 -13.33 20.47
C ARG A 377 28.17 -13.26 21.83
N LEU A 378 27.14 -14.07 22.06
CA LEU A 378 26.38 -14.06 23.32
C LEU A 378 27.14 -14.78 24.43
N LYS A 379 27.83 -15.90 24.14
CA LYS A 379 28.72 -16.57 25.09
C LYS A 379 29.80 -15.61 25.61
N GLY A 380 30.49 -14.92 24.71
CA GLY A 380 31.49 -13.92 25.09
C GLY A 380 30.94 -12.68 25.81
N LYS A 381 29.66 -12.33 25.65
CA LYS A 381 28.99 -11.30 26.47
C LYS A 381 28.69 -11.81 27.88
N LEU A 382 28.19 -13.04 28.01
CA LEU A 382 27.92 -13.69 29.30
C LEU A 382 29.19 -13.87 30.13
N ASP A 383 30.28 -14.34 29.53
CA ASP A 383 31.56 -14.56 30.22
C ASP A 383 32.15 -13.25 30.76
N ARG A 384 32.04 -12.16 29.99
CA ARG A 384 32.52 -10.83 30.43
C ARG A 384 31.76 -10.27 31.63
N VAL A 385 30.46 -10.56 31.72
CA VAL A 385 29.63 -10.11 32.85
C VAL A 385 29.78 -11.05 34.06
N GLY A 386 30.03 -12.35 33.82
CA GLY A 386 30.24 -13.34 34.88
C GLY A 386 31.65 -13.38 35.48
N GLY A 387 32.68 -13.00 34.71
CA GLY A 387 34.09 -13.01 35.14
C GLY A 387 34.54 -11.79 35.96
N GLY A 388 33.62 -10.89 36.33
CA GLY A 388 33.89 -9.69 37.12
C GLY A 388 33.55 -9.80 38.61
N GLN A 389 33.36 -11.02 39.14
CA GLN A 389 33.11 -11.28 40.56
C GLN A 389 34.33 -11.85 41.28
#